data_AF-A0A081P5A3-F1
#
_entry.id   AF-A0A081P5A3-F1
#
_cell.length_a   1.000
_cell.length_b   1.000
_cell.length_c   1.000
_cell.angle_alpha   90.00
_cell.angle_beta   90.00
_cell.angle_gamma   90.00
#
_symmetry.space_group_name_H-M   'P 1'
#
loop_
_entity.id
_entity.type
_entity.pdbx_description
1 polymer ?
#
loop_
_entity_poly.entity_id
_entity_poly.type
_entity_poly.pdbx_seq_one_letter_code
_entity_poly.pdbx_strand_id
1 'polypeptide(L)'
;MTESAQESLSIEEIESKLGIVFPANYKQLLQDLENSDNGWLKEYRLEDFNGYTEWSIRFIRPNSSYMDSIEAVNELVPEPYTIIPFAWSVSSGNWLVFDYRKSDAEPPIMYIDHEIAVVKEDAEECAREVNKTAAEVLEENLTALCGSFEILSSALQLQED
;
A
#
# COMPACT_ATOMS: atom_id res chain seq x y z
N MET A 1 2.99 -10.26 -29.69
CA MET A 1 3.64 -10.49 -28.39
C MET A 1 2.55 -10.97 -27.48
N THR A 2 2.59 -12.23 -27.09
CA THR A 2 1.63 -12.81 -26.14
C THR A 2 1.91 -12.17 -24.79
N GLU A 3 0.98 -11.33 -24.31
CA GLU A 3 0.86 -11.04 -22.89
C GLU A 3 0.84 -12.40 -22.19
N SER A 4 1.89 -12.70 -21.42
CA SER A 4 1.88 -13.85 -20.54
C SER A 4 0.65 -13.70 -19.66
N ALA A 5 -0.27 -14.67 -19.74
CA ALA A 5 -1.43 -14.72 -18.86
C ALA A 5 -0.91 -14.70 -17.42
N GLN A 6 -1.01 -13.54 -16.79
CA GLN A 6 -0.60 -13.34 -15.40
C GLN A 6 -1.57 -14.18 -14.58
N GLU A 7 -1.06 -15.21 -13.89
CA GLU A 7 -1.92 -16.08 -13.09
C GLU A 7 -2.61 -15.23 -12.02
N SER A 8 -3.95 -15.25 -12.03
CA SER A 8 -4.74 -14.63 -10.98
C SER A 8 -4.51 -15.42 -9.70
N LEU A 9 -3.85 -14.81 -8.72
CA LEU A 9 -3.89 -15.28 -7.34
C LEU A 9 -5.19 -14.76 -6.73
N SER A 10 -5.93 -15.64 -6.08
CA SER A 10 -7.07 -15.21 -5.26
C SER A 10 -6.59 -14.39 -4.06
N ILE A 11 -7.47 -13.54 -3.53
CA ILE A 11 -7.17 -12.76 -2.33
C ILE A 11 -6.92 -13.70 -1.13
N GLU A 12 -7.61 -14.84 -1.07
CA GLU A 12 -7.45 -15.86 -0.04
C GLU A 12 -6.07 -16.54 -0.09
N GLU A 13 -5.51 -16.74 -1.29
CA GLU A 13 -4.14 -17.26 -1.44
C GLU A 13 -3.09 -16.26 -0.95
N ILE A 14 -3.33 -14.96 -1.16
CA ILE A 14 -2.46 -13.90 -0.65
C ILE A 14 -2.55 -13.81 0.88
N GLU A 15 -3.77 -13.78 1.44
CA GLU A 15 -4.02 -13.84 2.88
C GLU A 15 -3.30 -15.04 3.52
N SER A 16 -3.44 -16.23 2.92
CA SER A 16 -2.80 -17.45 3.42
C SER A 16 -1.27 -17.41 3.35
N LYS A 17 -0.68 -16.79 2.32
CA LYS A 17 0.78 -16.67 2.17
C LYS A 17 1.37 -15.70 3.19
N LEU A 18 0.65 -14.62 3.46
CA LEU A 18 1.08 -13.55 4.37
C LEU A 18 0.71 -13.82 5.83
N GLY A 19 -0.23 -14.72 6.08
CA GLY A 19 -0.74 -14.97 7.43
C GLY A 19 -1.58 -13.82 7.98
N ILE A 20 -2.26 -13.06 7.11
CA ILE A 20 -3.09 -11.90 7.44
C ILE A 20 -4.53 -12.13 7.00
N VAL A 21 -5.43 -11.24 7.43
CA VAL A 21 -6.78 -11.14 6.87
C VAL A 21 -7.00 -9.70 6.42
N PHE A 22 -7.31 -9.51 5.14
CA PHE A 22 -7.64 -8.19 4.65
C PHE A 22 -9.01 -7.72 5.19
N PRO A 23 -9.17 -6.40 5.42
CA PRO A 23 -10.45 -5.81 5.80
C PRO A 23 -11.58 -6.18 4.83
N ALA A 24 -12.78 -6.44 5.36
CA ALA A 24 -13.91 -6.92 4.55
C ALA A 24 -14.35 -5.90 3.50
N ASN A 25 -14.34 -4.61 3.85
CA ASN A 25 -14.60 -3.50 2.95
C ASN A 25 -13.54 -3.34 1.85
N TYR A 26 -12.27 -3.63 2.14
CA TYR A 26 -11.23 -3.69 1.12
C TYR A 26 -11.50 -4.82 0.12
N LYS A 27 -11.83 -6.02 0.62
CA LYS A 27 -12.19 -7.15 -0.25
C LYS A 27 -13.42 -6.86 -1.12
N GLN A 28 -14.43 -6.19 -0.57
CA GLN A 28 -15.59 -5.75 -1.35
C GLN A 28 -15.18 -4.79 -2.46
N LEU A 29 -14.33 -3.80 -2.16
CA LEU A 29 -13.81 -2.87 -3.17
C LEU A 29 -13.06 -3.61 -4.28
N LEU A 30 -12.20 -4.59 -3.96
CA LEU A 30 -11.51 -5.37 -4.97
C LEU A 30 -12.46 -6.18 -5.87
N GLN A 31 -13.54 -6.73 -5.29
CA GLN A 31 -14.58 -7.40 -6.07
C GLN A 31 -15.32 -6.43 -7.01
N ASP A 32 -15.62 -5.22 -6.54
CA ASP A 32 -16.27 -4.20 -7.36
C ASP A 32 -15.36 -3.74 -8.51
N LEU A 33 -14.04 -3.65 -8.29
CA LEU A 33 -13.06 -3.38 -9.33
C LEU A 33 -12.97 -4.52 -10.35
N GLU A 34 -12.91 -5.77 -9.91
CA GLU A 34 -12.84 -6.94 -10.82
C GLU A 34 -14.10 -7.07 -11.68
N ASN A 35 -15.27 -6.70 -11.14
CA ASN A 35 -16.56 -6.76 -11.86
C ASN A 35 -16.85 -5.51 -12.71
N SER A 36 -16.01 -4.48 -12.64
CA SER A 36 -16.16 -3.24 -13.40
C SER A 36 -15.35 -3.28 -14.70
N ASP A 37 -15.93 -2.77 -15.79
CA ASP A 37 -15.17 -2.46 -17.00
C ASP A 37 -14.00 -1.54 -16.65
N ASN A 38 -12.79 -1.94 -17.05
CA ASN A 38 -11.54 -1.25 -16.74
C ASN A 38 -11.36 -0.90 -15.25
N GLY A 39 -11.95 -1.67 -14.33
CA GLY A 39 -11.94 -1.33 -12.91
C GLY A 39 -10.52 -1.15 -12.34
N TRP A 40 -9.58 -2.01 -12.72
CA TRP A 40 -8.18 -1.90 -12.30
C TRP A 40 -7.41 -0.70 -12.87
N LEU A 41 -7.98 0.01 -13.85
CA LEU A 41 -7.45 1.26 -14.39
C LEU A 41 -8.09 2.49 -13.72
N LYS A 42 -9.11 2.30 -12.88
CA LYS A 42 -9.74 3.40 -12.14
C LYS A 42 -8.74 4.02 -11.18
N GLU A 43 -8.73 5.35 -11.20
CA GLU A 43 -7.92 6.17 -10.33
C GLU A 43 -8.83 6.88 -9.34
N TYR A 44 -8.35 6.99 -8.11
CA TYR A 44 -9.06 7.65 -7.02
C TYR A 44 -8.23 8.82 -6.52
N ARG A 45 -8.90 9.83 -5.99
CA ARG A 45 -8.26 10.95 -5.31
C ARG A 45 -8.68 11.03 -3.83
N LEU A 46 -7.77 11.59 -3.04
CA LEU A 46 -7.99 12.04 -1.67
C LEU A 46 -7.64 13.53 -1.61
N GLU A 47 -8.53 14.34 -1.06
CA GLU A 47 -8.33 15.80 -0.94
C GLU A 47 -8.38 16.19 0.54
N ASP A 48 -7.32 16.85 1.02
CA ASP A 48 -7.15 17.31 2.41
C ASP A 48 -7.55 16.26 3.48
N PHE A 49 -7.22 14.99 3.21
CA PHE A 49 -7.55 13.89 4.11
C PHE A 49 -6.46 13.78 5.18
N ASN A 50 -6.72 14.34 6.36
CA ASN A 50 -5.74 14.43 7.46
C ASN A 50 -4.42 15.10 7.04
N GLY A 51 -4.49 16.12 6.18
CA GLY A 51 -3.32 16.82 5.65
C GLY A 51 -2.60 16.09 4.50
N TYR A 52 -3.14 14.98 4.02
CA TYR A 52 -2.65 14.25 2.85
C TYR A 52 -3.58 14.50 1.64
N THR A 53 -2.97 14.81 0.49
CA THR A 53 -3.68 14.96 -0.78
C THR A 53 -2.99 14.13 -1.83
N GLU A 54 -3.76 13.36 -2.59
CA GLU A 54 -3.25 12.50 -3.64
C GLU A 54 -4.27 12.40 -4.77
N TRP A 55 -3.81 12.49 -6.02
CA TRP A 55 -4.69 12.73 -7.15
C TRP A 55 -4.96 11.49 -7.99
N SER A 56 -4.07 10.50 -7.99
CA SER A 56 -4.12 9.35 -8.89
C SER A 56 -3.75 8.05 -8.17
N ILE A 57 -4.58 7.66 -7.20
CA ILE A 57 -4.44 6.42 -6.43
C ILE A 57 -5.00 5.25 -7.23
N ARG A 58 -4.19 4.21 -7.44
CA ARG A 58 -4.61 2.96 -8.06
C ARG A 58 -4.41 1.79 -7.12
N PHE A 59 -5.45 0.98 -6.97
CA PHE A 59 -5.41 -0.24 -6.17
C PHE A 59 -4.57 -1.32 -6.84
N ILE A 60 -3.77 -2.02 -6.04
CA ILE A 60 -2.91 -3.10 -6.54
C ILE A 60 -3.78 -4.33 -6.72
N ARG A 61 -3.73 -4.92 -7.92
CA ARG A 61 -4.46 -6.15 -8.22
C ARG A 61 -3.84 -7.33 -7.47
N PRO A 62 -4.64 -8.16 -6.77
CA PRO A 62 -4.18 -9.43 -6.24
C PRO A 62 -3.93 -10.38 -7.41
N ASN A 63 -2.71 -10.39 -7.94
CA ASN A 63 -2.28 -11.29 -9.01
C ASN A 63 -0.88 -11.82 -8.71
N SER A 64 -0.29 -12.60 -9.62
CA SER A 64 1.04 -13.17 -9.44
C SER A 64 2.16 -12.14 -9.15
N SER A 65 1.98 -10.87 -9.52
CA SER A 65 2.95 -9.79 -9.26
C SER A 65 2.65 -8.97 -8.00
N TYR A 66 1.61 -9.32 -7.22
CA TYR A 66 1.34 -8.66 -5.95
C TYR A 66 2.53 -8.78 -4.97
N MET A 67 3.23 -9.91 -5.01
CA MET A 67 4.45 -10.12 -4.21
C MET A 67 5.56 -9.15 -4.59
N ASP A 68 5.68 -8.75 -5.86
CA ASP A 68 6.70 -7.77 -6.28
C ASP A 68 6.46 -6.41 -5.60
N SER A 69 5.20 -6.03 -5.39
CA SER A 69 4.85 -4.80 -4.66
C SER A 69 5.19 -4.92 -3.17
N ILE A 70 4.97 -6.10 -2.58
CA ILE A 70 5.38 -6.37 -1.19
C ILE A 70 6.89 -6.28 -1.04
N GLU A 71 7.66 -6.87 -1.96
CA GLU A 71 9.12 -6.79 -1.88
C GLU A 71 9.62 -5.35 -2.06
N ALA A 72 8.99 -4.55 -2.93
CA ALA A 72 9.33 -3.13 -3.05
C ALA A 72 9.10 -2.36 -1.74
N VAL A 73 7.98 -2.59 -1.06
CA VAL A 73 7.71 -1.97 0.25
C VAL A 73 8.60 -2.56 1.37
N ASN A 74 8.95 -3.85 1.30
CA ASN A 74 9.87 -4.46 2.25
C ASN A 74 11.22 -3.75 2.28
N GLU A 75 11.69 -3.17 1.17
CA GLU A 75 12.91 -2.37 1.13
C GLU A 75 12.80 -1.01 1.82
N LEU A 76 11.58 -0.57 2.15
CA LEU A 76 11.30 0.75 2.73
C LEU A 76 10.89 0.69 4.20
N VAL A 77 10.76 -0.49 4.80
CA VAL A 77 10.23 -0.66 6.16
C VAL A 77 11.15 -1.54 7.02
N PRO A 78 11.16 -1.35 8.35
CA PRO A 78 12.06 -2.11 9.21
C PRO A 78 11.67 -3.59 9.32
N GLU A 79 10.37 -3.89 9.36
CA GLU A 79 9.82 -5.24 9.55
C GLU A 79 9.13 -5.73 8.27
N PRO A 80 9.77 -6.61 7.48
CA PRO A 80 9.19 -7.09 6.23
C PRO A 80 7.93 -7.92 6.46
N TYR A 81 7.03 -7.96 5.48
CA TYR A 81 5.78 -8.73 5.49
C TYR A 81 4.76 -8.36 6.58
N THR A 82 4.98 -7.27 7.32
CA THR A 82 4.01 -6.72 8.28
C THR A 82 3.36 -5.41 7.80
N ILE A 83 4.02 -4.75 6.84
CA ILE A 83 3.51 -3.57 6.16
C ILE A 83 3.14 -3.97 4.74
N ILE A 84 1.84 -3.97 4.43
CA ILE A 84 1.33 -4.59 3.20
C ILE A 84 0.76 -3.52 2.27
N PRO A 85 1.33 -3.30 1.08
CA PRO A 85 0.81 -2.32 0.14
C PRO A 85 -0.53 -2.77 -0.45
N PHE A 86 -1.46 -1.83 -0.57
CA PHE A 86 -2.76 -2.10 -1.18
C PHE A 86 -3.10 -1.15 -2.32
N ALA A 87 -2.44 0.01 -2.37
CA ALA A 87 -2.55 0.97 -3.45
C ALA A 87 -1.24 1.74 -3.60
N TRP A 88 -1.09 2.38 -4.75
CA TRP A 88 0.01 3.30 -5.03
C TRP A 88 -0.53 4.51 -5.80
N SER A 89 0.14 5.64 -5.65
CA SER A 89 -0.14 6.80 -6.49
C SER A 89 0.65 6.72 -7.79
N VAL A 90 -0.06 6.76 -8.91
CA VAL A 90 0.53 6.87 -10.24
C VAL A 90 1.17 8.25 -10.45
N SER A 91 0.68 9.29 -9.76
CA SER A 91 1.18 10.65 -9.88
C SER A 91 2.46 10.92 -9.08
N SER A 92 2.57 10.39 -7.86
CA SER A 92 3.69 10.68 -6.95
C SER A 92 4.60 9.48 -6.70
N GLY A 93 4.14 8.26 -6.98
CA GLY A 93 4.83 7.03 -6.59
C GLY A 93 4.60 6.62 -5.13
N ASN A 94 3.82 7.40 -4.36
CA ASN A 94 3.54 7.11 -2.96
C ASN A 94 2.86 5.75 -2.78
N TRP A 95 3.24 5.01 -1.76
CA TRP A 95 2.55 3.77 -1.38
C TRP A 95 1.49 4.06 -0.33
N LEU A 96 0.32 3.43 -0.44
CA LEU A 96 -0.62 3.28 0.66
C LEU A 96 -0.55 1.85 1.17
N VAL A 97 -0.38 1.71 2.49
CA VAL A 97 -0.06 0.45 3.13
C VAL A 97 -0.93 0.19 4.35
N PHE A 98 -1.20 -1.08 4.61
CA PHE A 98 -1.74 -1.57 5.87
C PHE A 98 -0.59 -1.84 6.84
N ASP A 99 -0.70 -1.38 8.10
CA ASP A 99 0.23 -1.74 9.17
C ASP A 99 -0.38 -2.84 10.07
N TYR A 100 0.01 -4.09 9.84
CA TYR A 100 -0.48 -5.25 10.58
C TYR A 100 0.24 -5.49 11.91
N ARG A 101 1.21 -4.67 12.31
CA ARG A 101 2.01 -4.93 13.53
C ARG A 101 1.19 -4.85 14.82
N LYS A 102 0.03 -4.19 14.79
CA LYS A 102 -0.82 -3.94 15.98
C LYS A 102 -2.24 -4.48 15.88
N SER A 103 -2.74 -4.79 14.69
CA SER A 103 -4.14 -5.17 14.47
C SER A 103 -4.29 -6.00 13.20
N ASP A 104 -4.76 -7.24 13.36
CA ASP A 104 -4.94 -8.18 12.25
C ASP A 104 -6.24 -7.97 11.48
N ALA A 105 -7.29 -7.49 12.15
CA ALA A 105 -8.63 -7.38 11.55
C ALA A 105 -8.89 -5.99 10.94
N GLU A 106 -8.37 -4.95 11.59
CA GLU A 106 -8.53 -3.55 11.18
C GLU A 106 -7.15 -2.87 11.30
N PRO A 107 -6.21 -3.19 10.39
CA PRO A 107 -4.92 -2.52 10.36
C PRO A 107 -5.10 -1.03 10.04
N PRO A 108 -4.40 -0.12 10.75
CA PRO A 108 -4.34 1.27 10.37
C PRO A 108 -3.70 1.46 9.00
N ILE A 109 -4.07 2.56 8.35
CA ILE A 109 -3.55 2.97 7.06
C ILE A 109 -2.42 3.95 7.26
N MET A 110 -1.29 3.65 6.63
CA MET A 110 -0.14 4.53 6.54
C MET A 110 0.11 4.85 5.06
N TYR A 111 0.93 5.87 4.81
CA TYR A 111 1.53 6.08 3.50
C TYR A 111 3.04 6.20 3.60
N ILE A 112 3.71 5.87 2.50
CA ILE A 112 5.14 6.06 2.30
C ILE A 112 5.32 7.06 1.18
N ASP A 113 5.99 8.17 1.49
CA ASP A 113 6.32 9.21 0.52
C ASP A 113 7.53 8.79 -0.31
N HIS A 114 7.31 8.53 -1.59
CA HIS A 114 8.35 8.01 -2.48
C HIS A 114 9.50 9.01 -2.71
N GLU A 115 9.26 10.32 -2.57
CA GLU A 115 10.31 11.32 -2.81
C GLU A 115 11.34 11.40 -1.68
N ILE A 116 10.96 10.99 -0.46
CA ILE A 116 11.81 11.09 0.74
C ILE A 116 12.11 9.75 1.41
N ALA A 117 11.46 8.66 0.98
CA ALA A 117 11.65 7.36 1.60
C ALA A 117 13.10 6.86 1.44
N VAL A 118 13.68 6.41 2.55
CA VAL A 118 15.01 5.81 2.57
C VAL A 118 14.88 4.31 2.36
N VAL A 119 15.66 3.76 1.42
CA VAL A 119 15.74 2.31 1.22
C VAL A 119 16.69 1.65 2.23
N LYS A 120 16.48 0.37 2.52
CA LYS A 120 17.32 -0.43 3.43
C LYS A 120 18.81 -0.35 3.14
N GLU A 121 19.18 -0.32 1.86
CA GLU A 121 20.56 -0.21 1.41
C GLU A 121 21.25 1.06 1.96
N ASP A 122 20.51 2.17 2.01
CA ASP A 122 21.01 3.48 2.44
C ASP A 122 20.75 3.77 3.92
N ALA A 123 19.89 2.98 4.57
CA ALA A 123 19.41 3.24 5.93
C ALA A 123 20.54 3.32 6.96
N GLU A 124 21.58 2.50 6.85
CA GLU A 124 22.74 2.59 7.76
C GLU A 124 23.53 3.88 7.61
N GLU A 125 23.65 4.40 6.39
CA GLU A 125 24.37 5.64 6.11
C GLU A 125 23.58 6.83 6.65
N CYS A 126 22.31 6.95 6.28
CA CYS A 126 21.42 7.99 6.78
C CYS A 126 21.35 7.99 8.31
N ALA A 127 21.24 6.81 8.93
CA ALA A 127 21.18 6.66 10.39
C ALA A 127 22.39 7.27 11.11
N ARG A 128 23.60 7.15 10.53
CA ARG A 128 24.82 7.75 11.10
C ARG A 128 24.78 9.28 11.03
N GLU A 129 24.22 9.86 9.96
CA GLU A 129 24.15 11.31 9.77
C GLU A 129 23.19 11.98 10.76
N VAL A 130 22.09 11.30 11.11
CA VAL A 130 21.05 11.84 11.99
C VAL A 130 21.07 11.27 13.42
N ASN A 131 22.12 10.51 13.77
CA ASN A 131 22.30 9.87 15.07
C ASN A 131 21.09 9.02 15.51
N LYS A 132 20.60 8.18 14.59
CA LYS A 132 19.53 7.19 14.78
C LYS A 132 20.05 5.79 14.45
N THR A 133 19.22 4.78 14.64
CA THR A 133 19.40 3.43 14.10
C THR A 133 18.79 3.32 12.69
N ALA A 134 19.26 2.38 11.88
CA ALA A 134 18.67 2.12 10.56
C ALA A 134 17.17 1.79 10.64
N ALA A 135 16.75 1.07 11.69
CA ALA A 135 15.35 0.75 11.92
C ALA A 135 14.51 2.01 12.22
N GLU A 136 15.02 2.96 13.00
CA GLU A 136 14.33 4.24 13.25
C GLU A 136 14.21 5.08 11.98
N VAL A 137 15.24 5.09 11.12
CA VAL A 137 15.17 5.78 9.81
C VAL A 137 14.10 5.15 8.91
N LEU A 138 14.04 3.82 8.83
CA LEU A 138 13.02 3.13 8.04
C LEU A 138 11.61 3.28 8.63
N GLU A 139 11.48 3.35 9.96
CA GLU A 139 10.19 3.62 10.61
C GLU A 139 9.65 5.00 10.22
N GLU A 140 10.54 5.99 10.03
CA GLU A 140 10.17 7.36 9.64
C GLU A 140 9.66 7.47 8.20
N ASN A 141 9.85 6.44 7.37
CA ASN A 141 9.20 6.37 6.06
C ASN A 141 7.67 6.23 6.18
N LEU A 142 7.16 5.74 7.32
CA LEU A 142 5.74 5.47 7.53
C LEU A 142 5.06 6.68 8.17
N THR A 143 4.16 7.32 7.43
CA THR A 143 3.33 8.40 7.97
C THR A 143 1.88 7.92 8.15
N ALA A 144 1.32 8.15 9.34
CA ALA A 144 -0.03 7.73 9.66
C ALA A 144 -1.07 8.52 8.88
N LEU A 145 -1.99 7.80 8.22
CA LEU A 145 -3.07 8.39 7.43
C LEU A 145 -4.42 8.30 8.14
N CYS A 146 -4.86 7.10 8.52
CA CYS A 146 -6.11 6.89 9.29
C CYS A 146 -6.15 5.53 9.99
N GLY A 147 -7.13 5.34 10.87
CA GLY A 147 -7.22 4.15 11.74
C GLY A 147 -7.76 2.86 11.09
N SER A 148 -8.40 2.93 9.93
CA SER A 148 -8.94 1.75 9.24
C SER A 148 -9.20 2.03 7.76
N PHE A 149 -9.38 0.96 6.98
CA PHE A 149 -9.77 1.09 5.57
C PHE A 149 -11.15 1.71 5.39
N GLU A 150 -12.06 1.54 6.35
CA GLU A 150 -13.42 2.07 6.26
C GLU A 150 -13.43 3.60 6.19
N ILE A 151 -12.60 4.22 7.03
CA ILE A 151 -12.43 5.66 7.08
C ILE A 151 -11.83 6.14 5.75
N LEU A 152 -10.80 5.45 5.24
CA LEU A 152 -10.17 5.78 3.96
C LEU A 152 -11.18 5.68 2.80
N SER A 153 -11.89 4.56 2.69
CA SER A 153 -12.82 4.30 1.58
C SER A 153 -13.98 5.30 1.54
N SER A 154 -14.37 5.83 2.69
CA SER A 154 -15.41 6.87 2.78
C SER A 154 -14.94 8.24 2.25
N ALA A 155 -13.62 8.46 2.18
CA ALA A 155 -13.01 9.69 1.70
C ALA A 155 -12.54 9.60 0.23
N LEU A 156 -12.36 8.39 -0.30
CA LEU A 156 -11.93 8.18 -1.69
C LEU A 156 -12.98 8.69 -2.67
N GLN A 157 -12.53 9.50 -3.63
CA GLN A 157 -13.36 9.96 -4.73
C GLN A 157 -12.85 9.33 -6.02
N LEU A 158 -13.73 8.68 -6.79
CA LEU A 158 -13.38 8.21 -8.13
C LEU A 158 -13.02 9.43 -9.00
N GLN A 159 -11.89 9.36 -9.69
CA GLN A 159 -11.54 10.35 -10.69
C GLN A 159 -12.34 10.03 -11.96
N GLU A 160 -13.37 10.82 -12.21
CA GLU A 160 -14.10 10.80 -13.49
C GLU A 160 -13.32 11.64 -14.51
N ASP A 161 -13.23 11.12 -15.75
CA ASP A 161 -12.60 11.78 -16.91
C ASP A 161 -13.27 13.12 -17.28
#